data_AF-A0A955GC93-F1
#
_entry.id   AF-A0A955GC93-F1
#
_cell.length_a   1.000
_cell.length_b   1.000
_cell.length_c   1.000
_cell.angle_alpha   90.00
_cell.angle_beta   90.00
_cell.angle_gamma   90.00
#
_symmetry.space_group_name_H-M   'P 1'
#
loop_
_entity.id
_entity.type
_entity.pdbx_description
1 polymer ?
#
loop_
_entity_poly.entity_id
_entity_poly.type
_entity_poly.pdbx_seq_one_letter_code
_entity_poly.pdbx_strand_id
1 'polypeptide(L)'
;MEIGVIFIGVVNLALLVYLILKKNSSNLDSAMRDEFVRNRKEANSNNKDLRQEITDGMAKNRDSLDKQLEKLTEKNDNKLEQVRKTVETRLEALQKDNSEKIEKMRATVDEKLQSTLEKRLTQSFKVVSDRLEMVHKGLGEMQNLASDVSDFKRVLTNVKTRGTWGEVQLESLLEQVFIKDHYNKQVKVNPKSSEVVDFAIKLPDKSSKDGYIYLPIDAKFPLEDYQRLVVAQEKGDLATSVSAQKALVARVKAEARSIKSKYIHPPKTTDFAVLYVPTEGIFAEILREPGLFELLQTEYRVTIAGPTTIAAILNSYQLGFRTLAIAEQTGQVWELLTGIKGEFGKFGDLLDKTREKLVQATKGIDSASTKSRTIERKLNKVQTLADKTNTNSSTITSKKKKKIHEFKKKKKNK
;
A
#
# COMPACT_ATOMS: atom_id res chain seq x y z
N MET A 1 -116.73 -57.14 81.88
CA MET A 1 -115.66 -56.28 82.41
C MET A 1 -114.27 -56.56 81.80
N GLU A 2 -114.08 -57.57 80.95
CA GLU A 2 -112.73 -57.97 80.49
C GLU A 2 -112.17 -57.19 79.27
N ILE A 3 -113.03 -56.59 78.42
CA ILE A 3 -112.57 -55.93 77.18
C ILE A 3 -111.84 -54.59 77.45
N GLY A 4 -112.20 -53.86 78.51
CA GLY A 4 -111.60 -52.55 78.82
C GLY A 4 -110.14 -52.61 79.29
N VAL A 5 -109.74 -53.71 79.96
CA VAL A 5 -108.38 -53.90 80.47
C VAL A 5 -107.42 -54.23 79.32
N ILE A 6 -107.88 -54.98 78.33
CA ILE A 6 -107.08 -55.34 77.14
C ILE A 6 -106.78 -54.10 76.29
N PHE A 7 -107.75 -53.19 76.12
CA PHE A 7 -107.54 -51.98 75.31
C PHE A 7 -106.49 -51.04 75.92
N ILE A 8 -106.52 -50.84 77.24
CA ILE A 8 -105.52 -50.03 77.97
C ILE A 8 -104.12 -50.68 77.88
N GLY A 9 -104.04 -52.01 77.90
CA GLY A 9 -102.79 -52.75 77.69
C GLY A 9 -102.20 -52.55 76.29
N VAL A 10 -103.03 -52.61 75.24
CA VAL A 10 -102.59 -52.43 73.86
C VAL A 10 -102.13 -50.99 73.58
N VAL A 11 -102.84 -49.98 74.11
CA VAL A 11 -102.45 -48.57 73.95
C VAL A 11 -101.12 -48.29 74.65
N ASN A 12 -100.92 -48.81 75.86
CA ASN A 12 -99.63 -48.67 76.57
C ASN A 12 -98.49 -49.38 75.82
N LEU A 13 -98.75 -50.57 75.26
CA LEU A 13 -97.75 -51.30 74.47
C LEU A 13 -97.37 -50.51 73.20
N ALA A 14 -98.34 -49.93 72.49
CA ALA A 14 -98.09 -49.12 71.31
C ALA A 14 -97.28 -47.85 71.63
N LEU A 15 -97.57 -47.19 72.76
CA LEU A 15 -96.83 -46.03 73.24
C LEU A 15 -95.38 -46.39 73.62
N LEU A 16 -95.19 -47.57 74.22
CA LEU A 16 -93.87 -48.10 74.58
C LEU A 16 -93.05 -48.43 73.33
N VAL A 17 -93.66 -49.06 72.32
CA VAL A 17 -93.02 -49.32 71.02
C VAL A 17 -92.67 -48.03 70.29
N TYR A 18 -93.56 -47.03 70.29
CA TYR A 18 -93.29 -45.72 69.67
C TYR A 18 -92.13 -44.98 70.35
N LEU A 19 -92.04 -45.03 71.68
CA LEU A 19 -90.93 -44.46 72.45
C LEU A 19 -89.61 -45.18 72.18
N ILE A 20 -89.63 -46.52 72.05
CA ILE A 20 -88.43 -47.31 71.72
C ILE A 20 -87.92 -46.97 70.31
N LEU A 21 -88.80 -46.89 69.31
CA LEU A 21 -88.42 -46.54 67.94
C LEU A 21 -87.88 -45.11 67.83
N LYS A 22 -88.52 -44.14 68.51
CA LYS A 22 -88.03 -42.75 68.53
C LYS A 22 -86.67 -42.62 69.21
N LYS A 23 -86.45 -43.36 70.31
CA LYS A 23 -85.16 -43.39 71.03
C LYS A 23 -84.05 -44.06 70.21
N ASN A 24 -84.37 -45.07 69.41
CA ASN A 24 -83.38 -45.75 68.58
C ASN A 24 -82.97 -44.90 67.36
N SER A 25 -83.93 -44.21 66.73
CA SER A 25 -83.64 -43.28 65.63
C SER A 25 -82.78 -42.10 66.08
N SER A 26 -83.03 -41.54 67.27
CA SER A 26 -82.20 -40.45 67.80
C SER A 26 -80.78 -40.87 68.14
N ASN A 27 -80.59 -42.10 68.62
CA ASN A 27 -79.26 -42.61 68.94
C ASN A 27 -78.41 -42.85 67.68
N LEU A 28 -79.04 -43.25 66.57
CA LEU A 28 -78.34 -43.49 65.30
C LEU A 28 -77.83 -42.19 64.67
N ASP A 29 -78.63 -41.12 64.68
CA ASP A 29 -78.22 -39.81 64.17
C ASP A 29 -77.08 -39.18 64.99
N SER A 30 -77.10 -39.37 66.32
CA SER A 30 -76.01 -38.92 67.20
C SER A 30 -74.72 -39.68 66.93
N ALA A 31 -74.78 -41.00 66.75
CA ALA A 31 -73.60 -41.81 66.44
C ALA A 31 -72.96 -41.45 65.09
N MET A 32 -73.78 -41.24 64.04
CA MET A 32 -73.28 -40.81 62.73
C MET A 32 -72.65 -39.40 62.77
N ARG A 33 -73.24 -38.47 63.53
CA ARG A 33 -72.65 -37.12 63.71
C ARG A 33 -71.32 -37.18 64.43
N ASP A 34 -71.18 -38.02 65.45
CA ASP A 34 -69.93 -38.19 66.19
C ASP A 34 -68.84 -38.81 65.31
N GLU A 35 -69.17 -39.79 64.47
CA GLU A 35 -68.25 -40.38 63.50
C GLU A 35 -67.80 -39.37 62.44
N PHE A 36 -68.72 -38.53 61.93
CA PHE A 36 -68.38 -37.44 61.02
C PHE A 36 -67.48 -36.37 61.65
N VAL A 37 -67.71 -36.02 62.91
CA VAL A 37 -66.86 -35.07 63.65
C VAL A 37 -65.46 -35.66 63.86
N ARG A 38 -65.35 -36.96 64.17
CA ARG A 38 -64.06 -37.66 64.28
C ARG A 38 -63.32 -37.69 62.95
N ASN A 39 -63.96 -38.13 61.87
CA ASN A 39 -63.35 -38.15 60.53
C ASN A 39 -62.91 -36.75 60.08
N ARG A 40 -63.73 -35.72 60.33
CA ARG A 40 -63.36 -34.34 60.00
C ARG A 40 -62.18 -33.83 60.85
N LYS A 41 -62.10 -34.24 62.11
CA LYS A 41 -60.99 -33.89 63.01
C LYS A 41 -59.69 -34.58 62.60
N GLU A 42 -59.75 -35.86 62.23
CA GLU A 42 -58.62 -36.62 61.70
C GLU A 42 -58.15 -36.07 60.35
N ALA A 43 -59.06 -35.76 59.44
CA ALA A 43 -58.72 -35.14 58.16
C ALA A 43 -58.05 -33.76 58.33
N ASN A 44 -58.51 -32.96 59.29
CA ASN A 44 -57.87 -31.69 59.62
C ASN A 44 -56.50 -31.86 60.27
N SER A 45 -56.31 -32.88 61.12
CA SER A 45 -55.01 -33.20 61.71
C SER A 45 -54.03 -33.62 60.62
N ASN A 46 -54.42 -34.57 59.76
CA ASN A 46 -53.58 -35.04 58.67
C ASN A 46 -53.19 -33.92 57.69
N ASN A 47 -54.12 -33.00 57.40
CA ASN A 47 -53.82 -31.84 56.54
C ASN A 47 -52.85 -30.85 57.22
N LYS A 48 -52.96 -30.67 58.54
CA LYS A 48 -52.02 -29.87 59.32
C LYS A 48 -50.62 -30.49 59.33
N ASP A 49 -50.52 -31.80 59.54
CA ASP A 49 -49.25 -32.53 59.55
C ASP A 49 -48.58 -32.49 58.17
N LEU A 50 -49.35 -32.69 57.10
CA LEU A 50 -48.86 -32.57 55.72
C LEU A 50 -48.35 -31.16 55.41
N ARG A 51 -49.08 -30.12 55.83
CA ARG A 51 -48.63 -28.72 55.66
C ARG A 51 -47.36 -28.43 56.44
N GLN A 52 -47.23 -28.99 57.63
CA GLN A 52 -46.05 -28.84 58.46
C GLN A 52 -44.85 -29.53 57.80
N GLU A 53 -45.01 -30.76 57.32
CA GLU A 53 -43.96 -31.51 56.61
C GLU A 53 -43.51 -30.81 55.32
N ILE A 54 -44.44 -30.23 54.55
CA ILE A 54 -44.11 -29.43 53.36
C ILE A 54 -43.35 -28.16 53.75
N THR A 55 -43.75 -27.48 54.82
CA THR A 55 -43.09 -26.25 55.28
C THR A 55 -41.67 -26.55 55.78
N ASP A 56 -41.51 -27.63 56.52
CA ASP A 56 -40.21 -28.11 57.02
C ASP A 56 -39.31 -28.59 55.86
N GLY A 57 -39.89 -29.25 54.86
CA GLY A 57 -39.20 -29.64 53.63
C GLY A 57 -38.73 -28.43 52.83
N MET A 58 -39.58 -27.41 52.68
CA MET A 58 -39.23 -26.15 52.03
C MET A 58 -38.16 -25.37 52.79
N ALA A 59 -38.24 -25.33 54.12
CA ALA A 59 -37.23 -24.69 54.97
C ALA A 59 -35.87 -25.37 54.84
N LYS A 60 -35.82 -26.71 54.89
CA LYS A 60 -34.58 -27.48 54.66
C LYS A 60 -34.01 -27.26 53.25
N ASN A 61 -34.87 -27.16 52.24
CA ASN A 61 -34.44 -26.90 50.87
C ASN A 61 -33.86 -25.48 50.73
N ARG A 62 -34.48 -24.48 51.37
CA ARG A 62 -33.96 -23.11 51.41
C ARG A 62 -32.60 -23.05 52.10
N ASP A 63 -32.45 -23.67 53.27
CA ASP A 63 -31.17 -23.74 53.98
C ASP A 63 -30.08 -24.44 53.15
N SER A 64 -30.45 -25.48 52.41
CA SER A 64 -29.51 -26.17 51.51
C SER A 64 -29.08 -25.27 50.34
N LEU A 65 -30.00 -24.51 49.76
CA LEU A 65 -29.70 -23.56 48.69
C LEU A 65 -28.83 -22.41 49.19
N ASP A 66 -29.13 -21.85 50.36
CA ASP A 66 -28.33 -20.78 50.97
C ASP A 66 -26.89 -21.26 51.23
N LYS A 67 -26.72 -22.48 51.77
CA LYS A 67 -25.38 -23.10 51.94
C LYS A 67 -24.66 -23.36 50.62
N GLN A 68 -25.38 -23.70 49.55
CA GLN A 68 -24.78 -23.89 48.23
C GLN A 68 -24.35 -22.55 47.60
N LEU A 69 -25.16 -21.51 47.75
CA LEU A 69 -24.85 -20.16 47.28
C LEU A 69 -23.67 -19.55 48.05
N GLU A 70 -23.60 -19.76 49.36
CA GLU A 70 -22.46 -19.34 50.19
C GLU A 70 -21.17 -20.03 49.71
N LYS A 71 -21.19 -21.35 49.52
CA LYS A 71 -20.04 -22.11 48.97
C LYS A 71 -19.66 -21.70 47.56
N LEU A 72 -20.63 -21.31 46.72
CA LEU A 72 -20.35 -20.82 45.37
C LEU A 72 -19.71 -19.43 45.41
N THR A 73 -20.21 -18.53 46.25
CA THR A 73 -19.63 -17.20 46.46
C THR A 73 -18.19 -17.32 46.98
N GLU A 74 -17.96 -18.15 48.00
CA GLU A 74 -16.64 -18.40 48.56
C GLU A 74 -15.67 -18.99 47.52
N LYS A 75 -16.13 -19.97 46.72
CA LYS A 75 -15.31 -20.51 45.62
C LYS A 75 -15.03 -19.49 44.53
N ASN A 76 -15.97 -18.59 44.25
CA ASN A 76 -15.82 -17.56 43.25
C ASN A 76 -14.81 -16.50 43.70
N ASP A 77 -14.89 -16.06 44.96
CA ASP A 77 -13.93 -15.12 45.55
C ASP A 77 -12.52 -15.71 45.57
N ASN A 78 -12.37 -16.98 45.96
CA ASN A 78 -11.09 -17.68 45.91
C ASN A 78 -10.52 -17.79 44.49
N LYS A 79 -11.37 -18.03 43.48
CA LYS A 79 -10.94 -18.04 42.07
C LYS A 79 -10.52 -16.66 41.58
N LEU A 80 -11.28 -15.62 41.93
CA LEU A 80 -10.94 -14.24 41.56
C LEU A 80 -9.61 -13.82 42.19
N GLU A 81 -9.35 -14.19 43.44
CA GLU A 81 -8.09 -13.95 44.13
C GLU A 81 -6.92 -14.71 43.46
N GLN A 82 -7.12 -15.96 43.05
CA GLN A 82 -6.12 -16.73 42.30
C GLN A 82 -5.83 -16.11 40.92
N VAL A 83 -6.85 -15.64 40.21
CA VAL A 83 -6.69 -14.94 38.94
C VAL A 83 -5.91 -13.65 39.15
N ARG A 84 -6.26 -12.86 40.17
CA ARG A 84 -5.55 -11.62 40.52
C ARG A 84 -4.07 -11.88 40.78
N LYS A 85 -3.74 -12.87 41.62
CA LYS A 85 -2.34 -13.26 41.90
C LYS A 85 -1.60 -13.71 40.64
N THR A 86 -2.24 -14.51 39.78
CA THR A 86 -1.63 -14.98 38.54
C THR A 86 -1.33 -13.83 37.57
N VAL A 87 -2.26 -12.86 37.48
CA VAL A 87 -2.08 -11.66 36.66
C VAL A 87 -0.94 -10.80 37.20
N GLU A 88 -0.88 -10.59 38.51
CA GLU A 88 0.19 -9.84 39.18
C GLU A 88 1.56 -10.46 38.93
N THR A 89 1.72 -11.78 39.16
CA THR A 89 2.97 -12.49 38.88
C THR A 89 3.37 -12.42 37.40
N ARG A 90 2.41 -12.50 36.46
CA ARG A 90 2.73 -12.37 35.03
C ARG A 90 3.11 -10.94 34.64
N LEU A 91 2.49 -9.93 35.24
CA LEU A 91 2.84 -8.53 34.99
C LEU A 91 4.25 -8.22 35.52
N GLU A 92 4.61 -8.71 36.71
CA GLU A 92 5.96 -8.59 37.25
C GLU A 92 7.00 -9.28 36.36
N ALA A 93 6.70 -10.50 35.89
CA ALA A 93 7.58 -11.23 34.98
C ALA A 93 7.76 -10.50 33.63
N LEU A 94 6.69 -9.93 33.07
CA LEU A 94 6.75 -9.11 31.86
C LEU A 94 7.53 -7.81 32.08
N GLN A 95 7.36 -7.15 33.22
CA GLN A 95 8.09 -5.92 33.55
C GLN A 95 9.60 -6.20 33.67
N LYS A 96 9.97 -7.34 34.25
CA LYS A 96 11.36 -7.79 34.36
C LYS A 96 11.95 -8.16 32.99
N ASP A 97 11.27 -8.99 32.20
CA ASP A 97 11.72 -9.37 30.85
C ASP A 97 11.86 -8.14 29.93
N ASN A 98 10.93 -7.18 30.04
CA ASN A 98 11.01 -5.95 29.25
C ASN A 98 12.18 -5.07 29.69
N SER A 99 12.45 -4.96 30.98
CA SER A 99 13.64 -4.24 31.49
C SER A 99 14.93 -4.89 30.99
N GLU A 100 15.03 -6.21 31.05
CA GLU A 100 16.21 -6.95 30.54
C GLU A 100 16.38 -6.81 29.03
N LYS A 101 15.29 -6.83 28.24
CA LYS A 101 15.33 -6.59 26.80
C LYS A 101 15.72 -5.16 26.45
N ILE A 102 15.21 -4.18 27.18
CA ILE A 102 15.60 -2.77 26.99
C ILE A 102 17.08 -2.59 27.28
N GLU A 103 17.62 -3.22 28.32
CA GLU A 103 19.04 -3.13 28.66
C GLU A 103 19.92 -3.82 27.59
N LYS A 104 19.52 -5.00 27.09
CA LYS A 104 20.19 -5.64 25.96
C LYS A 104 20.14 -4.80 24.68
N MET A 105 19.02 -4.13 24.41
CA MET A 105 18.91 -3.21 23.28
C MET A 105 19.83 -2.01 23.46
N ARG A 106 19.91 -1.41 24.65
CA ARG A 106 20.85 -0.33 24.97
C ARG A 106 22.29 -0.77 24.72
N ALA A 107 22.71 -1.90 25.28
CA ALA A 107 24.06 -2.43 25.10
C ALA A 107 24.38 -2.70 23.61
N THR A 108 23.46 -3.30 22.87
CA THR A 108 23.66 -3.59 21.43
C THR A 108 23.68 -2.31 20.58
N VAL A 109 22.86 -1.32 20.92
CA VAL A 109 22.81 -0.02 20.24
C VAL A 109 24.07 0.78 20.52
N ASP A 110 24.55 0.82 21.77
CA ASP A 110 25.81 1.48 22.13
C ASP A 110 27.00 0.81 21.43
N GLU A 111 27.08 -0.53 21.42
CA GLU A 111 28.14 -1.26 20.74
C GLU A 111 28.13 -1.02 19.22
N LYS A 112 26.96 -1.03 18.58
CA LYS A 112 26.84 -0.75 17.14
C LYS A 112 27.09 0.70 16.80
N LEU A 113 26.62 1.65 17.61
CA LEU A 113 26.86 3.08 17.40
C LEU A 113 28.34 3.38 17.56
N GLN A 114 28.98 2.92 18.63
CA GLN A 114 30.40 3.17 18.87
C GLN A 114 31.28 2.49 17.80
N SER A 115 31.01 1.22 17.46
CA SER A 115 31.76 0.52 16.40
C SER A 115 31.60 1.16 15.02
N THR A 116 30.37 1.59 14.66
CA THR A 116 30.10 2.19 13.35
C THR A 116 30.64 3.61 13.27
N LEU A 117 30.53 4.38 14.36
CA LEU A 117 31.01 5.75 14.45
C LEU A 117 32.54 5.78 14.46
N GLU A 118 33.21 4.94 15.25
CA GLU A 118 34.67 4.82 15.23
C GLU A 118 35.17 4.39 13.86
N LYS A 119 34.61 3.34 13.24
CA LYS A 119 35.01 2.92 11.90
C LYS A 119 34.85 4.02 10.86
N ARG A 120 33.72 4.73 10.86
CA ARG A 120 33.48 5.82 9.91
C ARG A 120 34.34 7.04 10.19
N LEU A 121 34.56 7.41 11.46
CA LEU A 121 35.45 8.50 11.83
C LEU A 121 36.89 8.17 11.47
N THR A 122 37.41 6.99 11.81
CA THR A 122 38.77 6.58 11.45
C THR A 122 38.96 6.53 9.93
N GLN A 123 37.98 6.03 9.18
CA GLN A 123 38.04 5.99 7.72
C GLN A 123 37.98 7.41 7.11
N SER A 124 37.17 8.31 7.68
CA SER A 124 37.07 9.70 7.23
C SER A 124 38.33 10.49 7.58
N PHE A 125 38.87 10.32 8.79
CA PHE A 125 40.14 10.93 9.22
C PHE A 125 41.35 10.38 8.46
N LYS A 126 41.32 9.11 8.03
CA LYS A 126 42.34 8.55 7.16
C LYS A 126 42.32 9.21 5.78
N VAL A 127 41.14 9.33 5.15
CA VAL A 127 41.00 10.04 3.87
C VAL A 127 41.42 11.50 3.99
N VAL A 128 41.08 12.18 5.09
CA VAL A 128 41.50 13.56 5.34
C VAL A 128 43.01 13.66 5.58
N SER A 129 43.62 12.73 6.32
CA SER A 129 45.07 12.68 6.55
C SER A 129 45.83 12.37 5.27
N ASP A 130 45.39 11.40 4.48
CA ASP A 130 46.00 11.06 3.18
C ASP A 130 45.92 12.27 2.23
N ARG A 131 44.83 13.04 2.30
CA ARG A 131 44.65 14.26 1.50
C ARG A 131 45.50 15.42 2.01
N LEU A 132 45.65 15.57 3.33
CA LEU A 132 46.58 16.51 3.95
C LEU A 132 48.04 16.15 3.62
N GLU A 133 48.40 14.88 3.62
CA GLU A 133 49.75 14.41 3.25
C GLU A 133 50.02 14.66 1.76
N MET A 134 49.05 14.38 0.87
CA MET A 134 49.15 14.75 -0.55
C MET A 134 49.25 16.26 -0.75
N VAL A 135 48.53 17.06 0.03
CA VAL A 135 48.63 18.53 -0.02
C VAL A 135 49.98 19.00 0.53
N HIS A 136 50.51 18.41 1.60
CA HIS A 136 51.83 18.73 2.13
C HIS A 136 52.96 18.29 1.18
N LYS A 137 52.83 17.15 0.50
CA LYS A 137 53.73 16.73 -0.58
C LYS A 137 53.63 17.67 -1.78
N GLY A 138 52.43 18.03 -2.22
CA GLY A 138 52.22 19.01 -3.30
C GLY A 138 52.72 20.41 -2.95
N LEU A 139 52.65 20.83 -1.68
CA LEU A 139 53.23 22.09 -1.20
C LEU A 139 54.76 22.01 -1.04
N GLY A 140 55.32 20.84 -0.69
CA GLY A 140 56.76 20.59 -0.68
C GLY A 140 57.37 20.55 -2.08
N GLU A 141 56.64 20.00 -3.06
CA GLU A 141 56.96 20.07 -4.49
C GLU A 141 56.90 21.52 -5.01
N MET A 142 56.04 22.36 -4.42
CA MET A 142 55.98 23.81 -4.72
C MET A 142 57.23 24.59 -4.29
N GLN A 143 58.03 24.08 -3.35
CA GLN A 143 59.31 24.69 -2.98
C GLN A 143 60.41 24.41 -4.04
N ASN A 144 60.19 23.42 -4.91
CA ASN A 144 61.00 23.15 -6.11
C ASN A 144 60.46 23.83 -7.39
N LEU A 145 59.37 24.59 -7.30
CA LEU A 145 58.67 25.23 -8.43
C LEU A 145 59.52 26.24 -9.22
N ALA A 146 60.64 26.72 -8.68
CA ALA A 146 61.58 27.55 -9.44
C ALA A 146 62.23 26.80 -10.62
N SER A 147 62.26 25.45 -10.59
CA SER A 147 62.80 24.61 -11.67
C SER A 147 61.73 24.28 -12.74
N ASP A 148 60.51 23.95 -12.32
CA ASP A 148 59.44 23.45 -13.23
C ASP A 148 58.81 24.52 -14.14
N VAL A 149 58.91 25.81 -13.80
CA VAL A 149 58.46 26.91 -14.68
C VAL A 149 59.30 26.96 -15.97
N SER A 150 60.54 26.49 -15.95
CA SER A 150 61.39 26.41 -17.14
C SER A 150 60.95 25.29 -18.10
N ASP A 151 60.48 24.16 -17.58
CA ASP A 151 59.95 23.06 -18.40
C ASP A 151 58.53 23.37 -18.92
N PHE A 152 57.71 24.11 -18.17
CA PHE A 152 56.44 24.64 -18.68
C PHE A 152 56.66 25.62 -19.84
N LYS A 153 57.63 26.53 -19.72
CA LYS A 153 58.05 27.41 -20.82
C LYS A 153 58.53 26.61 -22.03
N ARG A 154 59.23 25.49 -21.80
CA ARG A 154 59.79 24.61 -22.84
C ARG A 154 58.72 23.80 -23.59
N VAL A 155 57.69 23.28 -22.91
CA VAL A 155 56.52 22.63 -23.53
C VAL A 155 55.68 23.61 -24.37
N LEU A 156 55.66 24.90 -23.99
CA LEU A 156 54.99 25.97 -24.73
C LEU A 156 55.76 26.45 -25.98
N THR A 157 57.02 26.06 -26.19
CA THR A 157 57.80 26.47 -27.38
C THR A 157 57.43 25.71 -28.66
N ASN A 158 56.87 24.49 -28.57
CA ASN A 158 56.57 23.66 -29.74
C ASN A 158 55.08 23.75 -30.15
N VAL A 159 54.84 24.06 -31.43
CA VAL A 159 53.50 24.28 -32.01
C VAL A 159 52.57 23.08 -31.84
N LYS A 160 53.09 21.85 -31.93
CA LYS A 160 52.27 20.63 -31.81
C LYS A 160 51.84 20.35 -30.37
N THR A 161 52.76 20.45 -29.41
CA THR A 161 52.46 20.25 -27.99
C THR A 161 51.50 21.32 -27.46
N ARG A 162 51.54 22.54 -28.03
CA ARG A 162 50.59 23.62 -27.75
C ARG A 162 49.15 23.30 -28.13
N GLY A 163 48.93 22.74 -29.32
CA GLY A 163 47.58 22.32 -29.75
C GLY A 163 47.02 21.24 -28.83
N THR A 164 47.83 20.22 -28.56
CA THR A 164 47.46 19.11 -27.67
C THR A 164 47.15 19.58 -26.24
N TRP A 165 47.84 20.60 -25.71
CA TRP A 165 47.56 21.10 -24.36
C TRP A 165 46.16 21.70 -24.22
N GLY A 166 45.72 22.50 -25.20
CA GLY A 166 44.37 23.06 -25.21
C GLY A 166 43.30 21.99 -25.33
N GLU A 167 43.55 20.96 -26.15
CA GLU A 167 42.67 19.80 -26.27
C GLU A 167 42.58 19.01 -24.96
N VAL A 168 43.70 18.72 -24.29
CA VAL A 168 43.75 17.98 -23.01
C VAL A 168 43.04 18.76 -21.90
N GLN A 169 43.17 20.09 -21.87
CA GLN A 169 42.46 20.91 -20.89
C GLN A 169 40.94 20.85 -21.10
N LEU A 170 40.49 20.98 -22.35
CA LEU A 170 39.08 20.87 -22.71
C LEU A 170 38.54 19.45 -22.43
N GLU A 171 39.34 18.43 -22.73
CA GLU A 171 39.04 17.03 -22.43
C GLU A 171 38.80 16.81 -20.94
N SER A 172 39.70 17.32 -20.09
CA SER A 172 39.56 17.25 -18.64
C SER A 172 38.27 17.92 -18.14
N LEU A 173 37.91 19.08 -18.69
CA LEU A 173 36.65 19.76 -18.35
C LEU A 173 35.43 18.95 -18.80
N LEU A 174 35.47 18.36 -19.99
CA LEU A 174 34.39 17.50 -20.49
C LEU A 174 34.25 16.22 -19.66
N GLU A 175 35.34 15.59 -19.23
CA GLU A 175 35.32 14.37 -18.42
C GLU A 175 34.82 14.60 -16.99
N GLN A 176 35.02 15.79 -16.43
CA GLN A 176 34.48 16.16 -15.11
C GLN A 176 32.96 16.37 -15.14
N VAL A 177 32.42 16.90 -16.25
CA VAL A 177 31.02 17.30 -16.34
C VAL A 177 30.14 16.24 -17.02
N PHE A 178 30.66 15.54 -18.03
CA PHE A 178 29.89 14.60 -18.83
C PHE A 178 30.33 13.14 -18.66
N ILE A 179 29.35 12.23 -18.76
CA ILE A 179 29.61 10.81 -19.01
C ILE A 179 30.09 10.69 -20.47
N LYS A 180 31.02 9.77 -20.75
CA LYS A 180 31.65 9.58 -22.07
C LYS A 180 30.69 9.44 -23.25
N ASP A 181 29.43 9.08 -23.01
CA ASP A 181 28.41 8.92 -24.05
C ASP A 181 27.83 10.25 -24.58
N HIS A 182 27.94 11.35 -23.81
CA HIS A 182 27.34 12.64 -24.15
C HIS A 182 28.22 13.51 -25.06
N TYR A 183 29.45 13.10 -25.34
CA TYR A 183 30.32 13.78 -26.28
C TYR A 183 31.21 12.78 -27.02
N ASN A 184 31.79 13.20 -28.13
CA ASN A 184 32.76 12.41 -28.86
C ASN A 184 34.01 13.26 -29.14
N LYS A 185 35.16 12.58 -29.20
CA LYS A 185 36.45 13.17 -29.53
C LYS A 185 36.76 12.91 -31.01
N GLN A 186 37.39 13.87 -31.69
CA GLN A 186 37.91 13.73 -33.06
C GLN A 186 36.87 13.19 -34.06
N VAL A 187 35.76 13.93 -34.20
CA VAL A 187 34.58 13.47 -34.95
C VAL A 187 34.50 14.09 -36.33
N LYS A 188 34.16 13.27 -37.33
CA LYS A 188 33.75 13.73 -38.65
C LYS A 188 32.29 14.18 -38.64
N VAL A 189 32.08 15.46 -38.37
CA VAL A 189 30.74 16.07 -38.39
C VAL A 189 30.21 16.20 -39.83
N ASN A 190 31.06 16.55 -40.80
CA ASN A 190 30.70 16.62 -42.21
C ASN A 190 31.02 15.31 -42.96
N PRO A 191 30.01 14.59 -43.50
CA PRO A 191 30.25 13.36 -44.28
C PRO A 191 31.08 13.56 -45.55
N LYS A 192 31.09 14.79 -46.09
CA LYS A 192 31.79 15.15 -47.34
C LYS A 192 33.20 15.67 -47.11
N SER A 193 33.64 15.79 -45.85
CA SER A 193 34.95 16.31 -45.49
C SER A 193 35.74 15.25 -44.70
N SER A 194 37.06 15.27 -44.86
CA SER A 194 37.97 14.49 -44.01
C SER A 194 38.30 15.19 -42.69
N GLU A 195 37.93 16.47 -42.55
CA GLU A 195 38.18 17.28 -41.36
C GLU A 195 37.42 16.72 -40.15
N VAL A 196 38.12 16.70 -39.01
CA VAL A 196 37.61 16.24 -37.72
C VAL A 196 37.56 17.42 -36.77
N VAL A 197 36.47 17.52 -36.01
CA VAL A 197 36.39 18.48 -34.90
C VAL A 197 36.98 17.83 -33.64
N ASP A 198 37.71 18.62 -32.85
CA ASP A 198 38.37 18.14 -31.63
C ASP A 198 37.37 17.47 -30.69
N PHE A 199 36.24 18.14 -30.42
CA PHE A 199 35.15 17.62 -29.62
C PHE A 199 33.79 17.96 -30.21
N ALA A 200 32.83 17.04 -30.04
CA ALA A 200 31.44 17.28 -30.42
C ALA A 200 30.52 16.80 -29.30
N ILE A 201 29.77 17.73 -28.69
CA ILE A 201 28.76 17.39 -27.67
C ILE A 201 27.49 16.91 -28.37
N LYS A 202 26.91 15.81 -27.91
CA LYS A 202 25.62 15.33 -28.39
C LYS A 202 24.51 16.08 -27.64
N LEU A 203 23.82 16.97 -28.34
CA LEU A 203 22.62 17.62 -27.83
C LEU A 203 21.40 16.78 -28.24
N PRO A 204 20.47 16.48 -27.33
CA PRO A 204 19.26 15.72 -27.66
C PRO A 204 18.38 16.52 -28.63
N ASP A 205 17.94 15.88 -29.71
CA ASP A 205 17.03 16.46 -30.69
C ASP A 205 16.07 15.38 -31.20
N LYS A 206 14.77 15.58 -30.95
CA LYS A 206 13.70 14.67 -31.36
C LYS A 206 13.47 14.66 -32.87
N SER A 207 13.98 15.67 -33.58
CA SER A 207 13.85 15.79 -35.04
C SER A 207 14.94 15.02 -35.78
N SER A 208 16.04 14.69 -35.10
CA SER A 208 17.16 13.93 -35.65
C SER A 208 16.86 12.43 -35.66
N LYS A 209 17.27 11.74 -36.72
CA LYS A 209 17.14 10.27 -36.84
C LYS A 209 17.89 9.51 -35.75
N ASP A 210 19.02 10.08 -35.31
CA ASP A 210 19.88 9.48 -34.29
C ASP A 210 19.47 9.91 -32.87
N GLY A 211 18.45 10.78 -32.73
CA GLY A 211 17.98 11.34 -31.46
C GLY A 211 18.87 12.46 -30.88
N TYR A 212 19.94 12.85 -31.60
CA TYR A 212 20.83 13.92 -31.20
C TYR A 212 21.42 14.68 -32.41
N ILE A 213 21.91 15.89 -32.14
CA ILE A 213 22.71 16.72 -33.04
C ILE A 213 24.06 17.04 -32.38
N TYR A 214 25.08 17.30 -33.18
CA TYR A 214 26.41 17.65 -32.66
C TYR A 214 26.57 19.15 -32.45
N LEU A 215 27.02 19.57 -31.27
CA LEU A 215 27.60 20.89 -31.02
C LEU A 215 29.12 20.79 -31.17
N PRO A 216 29.70 21.33 -32.26
CA PRO A 216 31.14 21.27 -32.49
C PRO A 216 31.88 22.24 -31.56
N ILE A 217 32.97 21.76 -30.94
CA ILE A 217 33.88 22.55 -30.11
C ILE A 217 35.29 22.31 -30.60
N ASP A 218 35.95 23.38 -31.04
CA ASP A 218 37.31 23.33 -31.58
C ASP A 218 38.22 24.22 -30.72
N ALA A 219 39.35 23.68 -30.30
CA ALA A 219 40.30 24.34 -29.43
C ALA A 219 41.38 25.05 -30.27
N LYS A 220 41.49 26.37 -30.14
CA LYS A 220 42.54 27.14 -30.82
C LYS A 220 43.36 27.96 -29.84
N PHE A 221 44.67 27.98 -30.11
CA PHE A 221 45.63 28.62 -29.20
C PHE A 221 46.55 29.60 -29.94
N PRO A 222 46.09 30.84 -30.21
CA PRO A 222 46.92 31.89 -30.81
C PRO A 222 47.88 32.50 -29.78
N LEU A 223 48.65 31.66 -29.08
CA LEU A 223 49.52 32.07 -27.99
C LEU A 223 50.61 33.04 -28.44
N GLU A 224 51.17 32.86 -29.64
CA GLU A 224 52.26 33.72 -30.14
C GLU A 224 51.79 35.16 -30.37
N ASP A 225 50.61 35.33 -30.97
CA ASP A 225 49.99 36.64 -31.14
C ASP A 225 49.69 37.29 -29.78
N TYR A 226 49.19 36.50 -28.83
CA TYR A 226 48.92 36.96 -27.47
C TYR A 226 50.20 37.32 -26.70
N GLN A 227 51.26 36.52 -26.76
CA GLN A 227 52.53 36.80 -26.10
C GLN A 227 53.19 38.05 -26.67
N ARG A 228 53.16 38.22 -28.00
CA ARG A 228 53.66 39.45 -28.63
C ARG A 228 52.92 40.69 -28.12
N LEU A 229 51.60 40.58 -27.95
CA LEU A 229 50.79 41.64 -27.39
C LEU A 229 51.16 41.94 -25.93
N VAL A 230 51.24 40.92 -25.07
CA VAL A 230 51.61 41.07 -23.66
C VAL A 230 52.99 41.72 -23.51
N VAL A 231 53.99 41.23 -24.23
CA VAL A 231 55.36 41.78 -24.18
C VAL A 231 55.40 43.24 -24.67
N ALA A 232 54.63 43.59 -25.70
CA ALA A 232 54.55 44.97 -26.18
C ALA A 232 53.87 45.91 -25.16
N GLN A 233 52.84 45.42 -24.47
CA GLN A 233 52.16 46.14 -23.40
C GLN A 233 53.06 46.34 -22.18
N GLU A 234 53.79 45.31 -21.74
CA GLU A 234 54.75 45.39 -20.63
C GLU A 234 55.87 46.39 -20.90
N LYS A 235 56.33 46.48 -22.15
CA LYS A 235 57.36 47.44 -22.58
C LYS A 235 56.83 48.86 -22.81
N GLY A 236 55.51 49.07 -22.75
CA GLY A 236 54.88 50.35 -23.05
C GLY A 236 55.00 50.78 -24.52
N ASP A 237 55.27 49.84 -25.45
CA ASP A 237 55.37 50.13 -26.88
C ASP A 237 53.97 50.12 -27.52
N LEU A 238 53.38 51.31 -27.60
CA LEU A 238 52.04 51.51 -28.15
C LEU A 238 51.92 51.05 -29.61
N ALA A 239 52.94 51.28 -30.44
CA ALA A 239 52.87 50.95 -31.87
C ALA A 239 52.88 49.42 -32.07
N THR A 240 53.77 48.72 -31.37
CA THR A 240 53.84 47.26 -31.43
C THR A 240 52.63 46.61 -30.78
N SER A 241 52.11 47.17 -29.69
CA SER A 241 50.90 46.68 -29.01
C SER A 241 49.68 46.73 -29.94
N VAL A 242 49.43 47.86 -30.61
CA VAL A 242 48.30 47.99 -31.56
C VAL A 242 48.46 47.02 -32.74
N SER A 243 49.67 46.84 -33.27
CA SER A 243 49.93 45.91 -34.36
C SER A 243 49.69 44.45 -33.94
N ALA A 244 50.18 44.05 -32.76
CA ALA A 244 49.99 42.72 -32.22
C ALA A 244 48.51 42.42 -31.91
N GLN A 245 47.77 43.40 -31.40
CA GLN A 245 46.33 43.29 -31.18
C GLN A 245 45.58 43.04 -32.49
N LYS A 246 45.87 43.82 -33.55
CA LYS A 246 45.26 43.61 -34.87
C LYS A 246 45.58 42.23 -35.45
N ALA A 247 46.80 41.74 -35.25
CA ALA A 247 47.20 40.40 -35.68
C ALA A 247 46.40 39.31 -34.95
N LEU A 248 46.25 39.42 -33.62
CA LEU A 248 45.44 38.51 -32.80
C LEU A 248 43.98 38.49 -33.28
N VAL A 249 43.38 39.67 -33.48
CA VAL A 249 42.00 39.79 -33.98
C VAL A 249 41.84 39.13 -35.35
N ALA A 250 42.76 39.39 -36.28
CA ALA A 250 42.72 38.78 -37.61
C ALA A 250 42.86 37.26 -37.54
N ARG A 251 43.72 36.74 -36.66
CA ARG A 251 43.91 35.30 -36.42
C ARG A 251 42.62 34.66 -35.91
N VAL A 252 41.98 35.24 -34.90
CA VAL A 252 40.73 34.74 -34.32
C VAL A 252 39.59 34.74 -35.36
N LYS A 253 39.47 35.80 -36.18
CA LYS A 253 38.50 35.84 -37.28
C LYS A 253 38.74 34.74 -38.31
N ALA A 254 40.00 34.49 -38.67
CA ALA A 254 40.35 33.43 -39.60
C ALA A 254 40.00 32.03 -39.05
N GLU A 255 40.25 31.79 -37.76
CA GLU A 255 39.87 30.54 -37.10
C GLU A 255 38.36 30.34 -37.04
N ALA A 256 37.60 31.38 -36.66
CA ALA A 256 36.14 31.30 -36.65
C ALA A 256 35.56 31.03 -38.06
N ARG A 257 36.13 31.66 -39.10
CA ARG A 257 35.75 31.39 -40.49
C ARG A 257 36.04 29.94 -40.89
N SER A 258 37.19 29.41 -40.48
CA SER A 258 37.57 28.01 -40.69
C SER A 258 36.57 27.06 -40.02
N ILE A 259 36.29 27.27 -38.72
CA ILE A 259 35.32 26.50 -37.93
C ILE A 259 33.94 26.48 -38.59
N LYS A 260 33.44 27.65 -39.01
CA LYS A 260 32.16 27.74 -39.75
C LYS A 260 32.15 26.84 -40.97
N SER A 261 33.19 26.92 -41.80
CA SER A 261 33.26 26.20 -43.06
C SER A 261 33.41 24.68 -42.89
N LYS A 262 34.09 24.25 -41.83
CA LYS A 262 34.44 22.84 -41.60
C LYS A 262 33.39 22.09 -40.79
N TYR A 263 32.76 22.75 -39.82
CA TYR A 263 32.02 22.06 -38.76
C TYR A 263 30.54 22.43 -38.65
N ILE A 264 30.08 23.55 -39.21
CA ILE A 264 28.67 23.96 -39.12
C ILE A 264 27.90 23.40 -40.33
N HIS A 265 27.22 22.27 -40.13
CA HIS A 265 26.42 21.55 -41.12
C HIS A 265 25.09 21.03 -40.56
N PRO A 266 24.08 21.91 -40.34
CA PRO A 266 22.71 21.47 -40.08
C PRO A 266 22.17 20.57 -41.22
N PRO A 267 21.36 19.53 -40.92
CA PRO A 267 20.77 19.20 -39.62
C PRO A 267 21.66 18.31 -38.72
N LYS A 268 22.87 17.91 -39.15
CA LYS A 268 23.71 16.98 -38.37
C LYS A 268 24.43 17.67 -37.20
N THR A 269 24.68 18.97 -37.34
CA THR A 269 25.22 19.81 -36.27
C THR A 269 24.25 20.93 -35.91
N THR A 270 24.53 21.61 -34.80
CA THR A 270 23.96 22.92 -34.48
C THR A 270 24.26 23.94 -35.59
N ASP A 271 23.47 25.02 -35.60
CA ASP A 271 23.63 26.18 -36.49
C ASP A 271 24.77 27.11 -36.06
N PHE A 272 25.40 26.83 -34.91
CA PHE A 272 26.60 27.49 -34.40
C PHE A 272 27.63 26.49 -33.88
N ALA A 273 28.86 26.93 -33.67
CA ALA A 273 29.94 26.16 -33.03
C ALA A 273 30.62 26.96 -31.92
N VAL A 274 31.42 26.29 -31.09
CA VAL A 274 32.19 26.94 -30.02
C VAL A 274 33.68 26.95 -30.37
N LEU A 275 34.28 28.14 -30.33
CA LEU A 275 35.73 28.30 -30.35
C LEU A 275 36.24 28.35 -28.90
N TYR A 276 36.91 27.28 -28.49
CA TYR A 276 37.51 27.21 -27.17
C TYR A 276 38.91 27.83 -27.17
N VAL A 277 39.16 28.68 -26.18
CA VAL A 277 40.45 29.33 -25.96
C VAL A 277 40.96 28.94 -24.58
N PRO A 278 42.12 28.29 -24.44
CA PRO A 278 42.55 27.64 -23.20
C PRO A 278 43.05 28.61 -22.11
N THR A 279 43.16 29.90 -22.40
CA THR A 279 43.57 30.92 -21.42
C THR A 279 42.56 32.04 -21.32
N GLU A 280 42.22 32.41 -20.08
CA GLU A 280 41.33 33.54 -19.81
C GLU A 280 41.90 34.86 -20.33
N GLY A 281 43.23 35.00 -20.37
CA GLY A 281 43.90 36.17 -20.92
C GLY A 281 43.57 36.40 -22.40
N ILE A 282 43.62 35.36 -23.23
CA ILE A 282 43.25 35.50 -24.65
C ILE A 282 41.75 35.78 -24.79
N PHE A 283 40.90 35.12 -23.98
CA PHE A 283 39.46 35.40 -23.97
C PHE A 283 39.16 36.86 -23.64
N ALA A 284 39.81 37.42 -22.62
CA ALA A 284 39.66 38.83 -22.23
C ALA A 284 40.13 39.79 -23.34
N GLU A 285 41.24 39.48 -24.01
CA GLU A 285 41.74 40.29 -25.13
C GLU A 285 40.77 40.32 -26.31
N ILE A 286 40.10 39.20 -26.60
CA ILE A 286 39.09 39.14 -27.65
C ILE A 286 37.87 39.99 -27.27
N LEU A 287 37.41 39.92 -26.02
CA LEU A 287 36.29 40.73 -25.53
C LEU A 287 36.62 42.22 -25.44
N ARG A 288 37.90 42.58 -25.30
CA ARG A 288 38.33 43.98 -25.27
C ARG A 288 38.15 44.66 -26.63
N GLU A 289 38.20 43.91 -27.73
CA GLU A 289 38.01 44.47 -29.08
C GLU A 289 36.52 44.72 -29.36
N PRO A 290 36.09 45.98 -29.53
CA PRO A 290 34.68 46.30 -29.72
C PRO A 290 34.09 45.63 -30.97
N GLY A 291 32.96 44.97 -30.83
CA GLY A 291 32.23 44.35 -31.95
C GLY A 291 32.81 43.03 -32.46
N LEU A 292 33.96 42.57 -31.92
CA LEU A 292 34.56 41.31 -32.38
C LEU A 292 33.70 40.12 -31.99
N PHE A 293 33.27 40.03 -30.74
CA PHE A 293 32.44 38.94 -30.26
C PHE A 293 31.13 38.81 -31.07
N GLU A 294 30.44 39.94 -31.28
CA GLU A 294 29.20 40.01 -32.05
C GLU A 294 29.41 39.59 -33.49
N LEU A 295 30.51 40.03 -34.11
CA LEU A 295 30.86 39.66 -35.49
C LEU A 295 31.09 38.14 -35.60
N LEU A 296 31.79 37.53 -34.65
CA LEU A 296 32.02 36.08 -34.67
C LEU A 296 30.72 35.29 -34.51
N GLN A 297 29.83 35.74 -33.64
CA GLN A 297 28.55 35.10 -33.40
C GLN A 297 27.57 35.27 -34.58
N THR A 298 27.51 36.45 -35.18
CA THR A 298 26.53 36.77 -36.23
C THR A 298 26.99 36.33 -37.62
N GLU A 299 28.22 36.68 -38.02
CA GLU A 299 28.75 36.35 -39.34
C GLU A 299 29.25 34.90 -39.41
N TYR A 300 30.03 34.47 -38.42
CA TYR A 300 30.64 33.14 -38.43
C TYR A 300 29.80 32.09 -37.70
N ARG A 301 28.75 32.47 -36.94
CA ARG A 301 28.02 31.54 -36.09
C ARG A 301 28.96 30.78 -35.13
N VAL A 302 29.98 31.47 -34.62
CA VAL A 302 30.95 30.91 -33.68
C VAL A 302 30.90 31.71 -32.39
N THR A 303 30.64 31.03 -31.29
CA THR A 303 30.70 31.61 -29.94
C THR A 303 32.05 31.30 -29.32
N ILE A 304 32.72 32.28 -28.72
CA ILE A 304 33.98 32.05 -28.02
C ILE A 304 33.71 31.67 -26.56
N ALA A 305 34.47 30.72 -26.04
CA ALA A 305 34.49 30.40 -24.62
C ALA A 305 35.93 30.27 -24.08
N GLY A 306 36.22 30.95 -22.97
CA GLY A 306 37.39 30.66 -22.12
C GLY A 306 37.13 29.46 -21.19
N PRO A 307 38.12 29.03 -20.39
CA PRO A 307 38.00 27.90 -19.45
C PRO A 307 36.81 28.00 -18.49
N THR A 308 36.56 29.18 -17.91
CA THR A 308 35.47 29.41 -16.95
C THR A 308 34.12 29.43 -17.67
N THR A 309 34.05 30.10 -18.82
CA THR A 309 32.83 30.20 -19.62
C THR A 309 32.42 28.83 -20.16
N ILE A 310 33.36 28.04 -20.68
CA ILE A 310 33.02 26.70 -21.17
C ILE A 310 32.57 25.82 -20.00
N ALA A 311 33.26 25.84 -18.86
CA ALA A 311 32.84 25.07 -17.69
C ALA A 311 31.40 25.42 -17.25
N ALA A 312 31.03 26.70 -17.26
CA ALA A 312 29.66 27.14 -16.98
C ALA A 312 28.66 26.60 -18.03
N ILE A 313 28.97 26.73 -19.33
CA ILE A 313 28.13 26.22 -20.43
C ILE A 313 27.93 24.70 -20.30
N LEU A 314 28.99 23.94 -20.05
CA LEU A 314 28.92 22.48 -19.89
C LEU A 314 28.05 22.10 -18.69
N ASN A 315 28.20 22.79 -17.55
CA ASN A 315 27.37 22.57 -16.36
C ASN A 315 25.89 22.86 -16.64
N SER A 316 25.59 23.95 -17.36
CA SER A 316 24.21 24.27 -17.77
C SER A 316 23.62 23.19 -18.67
N TYR A 317 24.40 22.66 -19.63
CA TYR A 317 23.96 21.55 -20.47
C TYR A 317 23.74 20.25 -19.68
N GLN A 318 24.62 19.94 -18.72
CA GLN A 318 24.44 18.78 -17.85
C GLN A 318 23.11 18.84 -17.07
N LEU A 319 22.76 20.01 -16.55
CA LEU A 319 21.47 20.22 -15.87
C LEU A 319 20.30 20.09 -16.85
N GLY A 320 20.44 20.63 -18.07
CA GLY A 320 19.45 20.48 -19.14
C GLY A 320 19.19 19.03 -19.51
N PHE A 321 20.24 18.21 -19.67
CA PHE A 321 20.12 16.79 -19.97
C PHE A 321 19.47 16.00 -18.83
N ARG A 322 19.85 16.27 -17.57
CA ARG A 322 19.19 15.64 -16.41
C ARG A 322 17.70 15.97 -16.37
N THR A 323 17.35 17.22 -16.64
CA THR A 323 15.94 17.67 -16.64
C THR A 323 15.16 17.00 -17.76
N LEU A 324 15.73 16.89 -18.96
CA LEU A 324 15.10 16.22 -20.09
C LEU A 324 14.92 14.72 -19.83
N ALA A 325 15.93 14.04 -19.29
CA ALA A 325 15.85 12.61 -18.96
C ALA A 325 14.75 12.33 -17.91
N ILE A 326 14.60 13.21 -16.91
CA ILE A 326 13.50 13.12 -15.93
C ILE A 326 12.15 13.34 -16.63
N ALA A 327 12.05 14.31 -17.54
CA ALA A 327 10.81 14.56 -18.28
C ALA A 327 10.40 13.39 -19.17
N GLU A 328 11.36 12.70 -19.82
CA GLU A 328 11.09 11.51 -20.64
C GLU A 328 10.62 10.32 -19.80
N GLN A 329 11.27 10.06 -18.66
CA GLN A 329 10.83 9.03 -17.72
C GLN A 329 9.43 9.32 -17.18
N THR A 330 9.13 10.58 -16.87
CA THR A 330 7.80 10.99 -16.42
C THR A 330 6.74 10.79 -17.52
N GLY A 331 7.10 11.03 -18.79
CA GLY A 331 6.25 10.74 -19.95
C GLY A 331 5.94 9.24 -20.10
N GLN A 332 6.94 8.37 -19.94
CA GLN A 332 6.75 6.92 -19.98
C GLN A 332 5.83 6.42 -18.85
N VAL A 333 5.96 6.99 -17.64
CA VAL A 333 5.05 6.70 -16.52
C VAL A 333 3.62 7.11 -16.87
N TRP A 334 3.42 8.25 -17.52
CA TRP A 334 2.09 8.72 -17.93
C TRP A 334 1.45 7.83 -19.00
N GLU A 335 2.25 7.33 -19.96
CA GLU A 335 1.80 6.38 -20.98
C GLU A 335 1.40 5.04 -20.35
N LEU A 336 2.20 4.53 -19.41
CA LEU A 336 1.88 3.32 -18.64
C LEU A 336 0.57 3.47 -17.85
N LEU A 337 0.38 4.60 -17.17
CA LEU A 337 -0.86 4.90 -16.44
C LEU A 337 -2.07 5.00 -17.37
N THR A 338 -1.89 5.52 -18.59
CA THR A 338 -2.93 5.58 -19.62
C THR A 338 -3.30 4.17 -20.11
N GLY A 339 -2.30 3.31 -20.31
CA GLY A 339 -2.51 1.89 -20.61
C GLY A 339 -3.31 1.18 -19.52
N ILE A 340 -2.91 1.35 -18.24
CA ILE A 340 -3.61 0.78 -17.08
C ILE A 340 -5.05 1.32 -16.97
N LYS A 341 -5.28 2.61 -17.20
CA LYS A 341 -6.62 3.20 -17.23
C LYS A 341 -7.51 2.54 -18.30
N GLY A 342 -6.95 2.23 -19.47
CA GLY A 342 -7.64 1.49 -20.52
C GLY A 342 -8.01 0.05 -20.11
N GLU A 343 -7.12 -0.65 -19.42
CA GLU A 343 -7.42 -1.99 -18.89
C GLU A 343 -8.47 -1.99 -17.79
N PHE A 344 -8.44 -1.00 -16.89
CA PHE A 344 -9.49 -0.81 -15.87
C PHE A 344 -10.87 -0.55 -16.49
N GLY A 345 -10.93 0.18 -17.62
CA GLY A 345 -12.17 0.33 -18.39
C GLY A 345 -12.72 -1.01 -18.88
N LYS A 346 -11.88 -1.84 -19.50
CA LYS A 346 -12.26 -3.19 -19.97
C LYS A 346 -12.69 -4.11 -18.83
N PHE A 347 -12.06 -4.00 -17.66
CA PHE A 347 -12.45 -4.74 -16.46
C PHE A 347 -13.83 -4.30 -15.94
N GLY A 348 -14.13 -3.00 -15.99
CA GLY A 348 -15.48 -2.46 -15.73
C GLY A 348 -16.54 -3.09 -16.64
N ASP A 349 -16.30 -3.13 -17.95
CA ASP A 349 -17.21 -3.74 -18.92
C ASP A 349 -17.44 -5.24 -18.64
N LEU A 350 -16.41 -5.96 -18.20
CA LEU A 350 -16.50 -7.37 -17.83
C LEU A 350 -17.36 -7.57 -16.57
N LEU A 351 -17.21 -6.70 -15.57
CA LEU A 351 -18.02 -6.71 -14.36
C LEU A 351 -19.49 -6.42 -14.66
N ASP A 352 -19.78 -5.47 -15.55
CA ASP A 352 -21.15 -5.17 -15.95
C ASP A 352 -21.81 -6.33 -16.70
N LYS A 353 -21.10 -6.98 -17.63
CA LYS A 353 -21.58 -8.22 -18.27
C LYS A 353 -21.82 -9.34 -17.27
N THR A 354 -20.98 -9.44 -16.24
CA THR A 354 -21.14 -10.44 -15.17
C THR A 354 -22.37 -10.14 -14.32
N ARG A 355 -22.61 -8.88 -13.98
CA ARG A 355 -23.83 -8.42 -13.30
C ARG A 355 -25.08 -8.75 -14.12
N GLU A 356 -25.08 -8.48 -15.43
CA GLU A 356 -26.21 -8.82 -16.31
C GLU A 356 -26.52 -10.32 -16.31
N LYS A 357 -25.50 -11.17 -16.41
CA LYS A 357 -25.66 -12.63 -16.35
C LYS A 357 -26.21 -13.09 -15.01
N LEU A 358 -25.76 -12.50 -13.89
CA LEU A 358 -26.30 -12.80 -12.57
C LEU A 358 -27.78 -12.42 -12.47
N VAL A 359 -28.18 -11.24 -12.96
CA VAL A 359 -29.59 -10.83 -13.00
C VAL A 359 -30.43 -11.78 -13.86
N GLN A 360 -29.92 -12.24 -14.99
CA GLN A 360 -30.60 -13.25 -15.82
C GLN A 360 -30.73 -14.59 -15.09
N ALA A 361 -29.69 -15.03 -14.39
CA ALA A 361 -29.73 -16.25 -13.59
C ALA A 361 -30.77 -16.15 -12.47
N THR A 362 -30.86 -15.01 -11.78
CA THR A 362 -31.90 -14.75 -10.76
C THR A 362 -33.30 -14.85 -11.37
N LYS A 363 -33.55 -14.21 -12.53
CA LYS A 363 -34.85 -14.32 -13.24
C LYS A 363 -35.19 -15.76 -13.64
N GLY A 364 -34.17 -16.55 -14.01
CA GLY A 364 -34.32 -17.98 -14.29
C GLY A 364 -34.78 -18.78 -13.07
N ILE A 365 -34.19 -18.51 -11.90
CA ILE A 365 -34.56 -19.12 -10.62
C ILE A 365 -36.01 -18.78 -10.25
N ASP A 366 -36.42 -17.51 -10.40
CA ASP A 366 -37.79 -17.08 -10.09
C ASP A 366 -38.83 -17.77 -11.00
N SER A 367 -38.50 -17.92 -12.28
CA SER A 367 -39.35 -18.62 -13.24
C SER A 367 -39.48 -20.11 -12.94
N ALA A 368 -38.37 -20.76 -12.53
CA ALA A 368 -38.35 -22.15 -12.11
C ALA A 368 -39.17 -22.37 -10.82
N SER A 369 -39.02 -21.47 -9.84
CA SER A 369 -39.83 -21.46 -8.61
C SER A 369 -41.33 -21.36 -8.91
N THR A 370 -41.72 -20.46 -9.81
CA THR A 370 -43.13 -20.30 -10.23
C THR A 370 -43.67 -21.54 -10.94
N LYS A 371 -42.89 -22.15 -11.84
CA LYS A 371 -43.27 -23.42 -12.49
C LYS A 371 -43.39 -24.56 -11.49
N SER A 372 -42.46 -24.66 -10.53
CA SER A 372 -42.48 -25.67 -9.47
C SER A 372 -43.77 -25.58 -8.64
N ARG A 373 -44.14 -24.37 -8.18
CA ARG A 373 -45.42 -24.13 -7.48
C ARG A 373 -46.64 -24.50 -8.32
N THR A 374 -46.59 -24.25 -9.62
CA THR A 374 -47.70 -24.60 -10.53
C THR A 374 -47.82 -26.13 -10.70
N ILE A 375 -46.69 -26.82 -10.81
CA ILE A 375 -46.62 -28.29 -10.88
C ILE A 375 -47.12 -28.90 -9.57
N GLU A 376 -46.66 -28.40 -8.42
CA GLU A 376 -47.11 -28.82 -7.09
C GLU A 376 -48.62 -28.64 -6.93
N ARG A 377 -49.17 -27.50 -7.36
CA ARG A 377 -50.61 -27.25 -7.33
C ARG A 377 -51.40 -28.20 -8.25
N LYS A 378 -50.86 -28.57 -9.42
CA LYS A 378 -51.47 -29.56 -10.32
C LYS A 378 -51.40 -30.97 -9.73
N LEU A 379 -50.26 -31.37 -9.15
CA LEU A 379 -50.08 -32.65 -8.46
C LEU A 379 -51.06 -32.80 -7.29
N ASN A 380 -51.18 -31.77 -6.44
CA ASN A 380 -52.16 -31.75 -5.34
C ASN A 380 -53.61 -31.85 -5.85
N LYS A 381 -53.91 -31.25 -7.01
CA LYS A 381 -55.24 -31.38 -7.65
C LYS A 381 -55.51 -32.80 -8.15
N VAL A 382 -54.51 -33.48 -8.70
CA VAL A 382 -54.62 -34.88 -9.15
C VAL A 382 -54.78 -35.81 -7.96
N GLN A 383 -54.03 -35.58 -6.87
CA GLN A 383 -54.14 -36.38 -5.65
C GLN A 383 -55.51 -36.22 -4.98
N THR A 384 -56.03 -35.00 -4.88
CA THR A 384 -57.39 -34.76 -4.35
C THR A 384 -58.51 -35.31 -5.25
N LEU A 385 -58.29 -35.39 -6.58
CA LEU A 385 -59.20 -36.07 -7.49
C LEU A 385 -59.15 -37.60 -7.33
N ALA A 386 -57.95 -38.16 -7.14
CA ALA A 386 -57.75 -39.58 -6.85
C ALA A 386 -58.43 -40.01 -5.54
N ASP A 387 -58.32 -39.18 -4.49
CA ASP A 387 -58.98 -39.42 -3.20
C ASP A 387 -60.52 -39.35 -3.29
N LYS A 388 -61.05 -38.43 -4.12
CA LYS A 388 -62.50 -38.35 -4.42
C LYS A 388 -63.01 -39.55 -5.22
N THR A 389 -62.21 -40.11 -6.12
CA THR A 389 -62.58 -41.34 -6.84
C THR A 389 -62.58 -42.57 -5.93
N ASN A 390 -61.67 -42.66 -4.95
CA ASN A 390 -61.64 -43.76 -3.97
C ASN A 390 -62.79 -43.73 -2.95
N THR A 391 -63.34 -42.56 -2.64
CA THR A 391 -64.53 -42.43 -1.77
C THR A 391 -65.84 -42.80 -2.49
N ASN A 392 -65.90 -42.62 -3.81
CA ASN A 392 -67.09 -43.00 -4.60
C ASN A 392 -67.16 -44.51 -4.89
N SER A 393 -66.03 -45.21 -5.04
CA SER A 393 -65.98 -46.65 -5.29
C SER A 393 -66.36 -47.50 -4.07
N SER A 394 -66.08 -47.03 -2.84
CA SER A 394 -66.55 -47.67 -1.59
C SER A 394 -68.07 -47.53 -1.36
N THR A 395 -68.67 -46.44 -1.85
CA THR A 395 -70.12 -46.19 -1.73
C THR A 395 -70.94 -47.03 -2.73
N ILE A 396 -70.40 -47.29 -3.93
CA ILE A 396 -71.06 -48.09 -4.97
C ILE A 396 -71.04 -49.59 -4.63
N THR A 397 -69.95 -50.10 -4.04
CA THR A 397 -69.84 -51.50 -3.63
C THR A 397 -70.79 -51.88 -2.48
N SER A 398 -71.04 -50.96 -1.55
CA SER A 398 -72.05 -51.09 -0.49
C SER A 398 -73.49 -51.23 -1.05
N LYS A 399 -73.89 -50.35 -1.98
CA LYS A 399 -75.23 -50.39 -2.59
C LYS A 399 -75.46 -51.62 -3.47
N LYS A 400 -74.43 -52.11 -4.18
CA LYS A 400 -74.52 -53.31 -5.02
C LYS A 400 -74.69 -54.59 -4.18
N LYS A 401 -74.00 -54.71 -3.02
CA LYS A 401 -74.19 -55.84 -2.10
C LYS A 401 -75.61 -55.89 -1.51
N LYS A 402 -76.21 -54.76 -1.14
CA LYS A 402 -77.60 -54.70 -0.65
C LYS A 402 -78.63 -55.16 -1.69
N LYS A 403 -78.52 -54.68 -2.95
CA LYS A 403 -79.43 -55.08 -4.03
C LYS A 403 -79.32 -56.55 -4.40
N ILE A 404 -78.12 -57.13 -4.38
CA ILE A 404 -77.92 -58.56 -4.67
C ILE A 404 -78.51 -59.44 -3.56
N HIS A 405 -78.46 -58.99 -2.31
CA HIS A 405 -79.05 -59.71 -1.18
C HIS A 405 -80.59 -59.71 -1.23
N GLU A 406 -81.21 -58.58 -1.59
CA GLU A 406 -82.68 -58.51 -1.82
C GLU A 406 -83.13 -59.38 -2.99
N PHE A 407 -82.35 -59.43 -4.08
CA PHE A 407 -82.69 -60.24 -5.25
C PHE A 407 -82.60 -61.75 -4.96
N LYS A 408 -81.63 -62.19 -4.14
CA LYS A 408 -81.54 -63.58 -3.69
C LYS A 408 -82.68 -63.97 -2.72
N LYS A 409 -83.17 -63.03 -1.90
CA LYS A 409 -84.33 -63.29 -1.02
C LYS A 409 -85.63 -63.47 -1.81
N LYS A 410 -85.84 -62.69 -2.87
CA LYS A 410 -87.04 -62.80 -3.73
C LYS A 410 -87.10 -64.08 -4.58
N LYS A 411 -85.95 -64.72 -4.88
CA LYS A 411 -85.92 -65.99 -5.62
C LYS A 411 -86.09 -67.26 -4.75
N LYS A 412 -86.13 -67.14 -3.42
CA LYS A 412 -86.28 -68.28 -2.49
C LYS A 412 -87.70 -68.47 -1.92
N ASN A 413 -88.64 -67.57 -2.22
CA ASN A 413 -90.05 -67.67 -1.80
C ASN A 413 -91.00 -67.89 -2.99
N LYS A 414 -90.55 -68.62 -4.00
CA LYS A 414 -91.40 -69.14 -5.08
C LYS A 414 -91.11 -70.61 -5.29
#